data_AF-A0A1M5AQR2-F1
#
_entry.id   AF-A0A1M5AQR2-F1
#
_cell.length_a   1.000
_cell.length_b   1.000
_cell.length_c   1.000
_cell.angle_alpha   90.00
_cell.angle_beta   90.00
_cell.angle_gamma   90.00
#
_symmetry.space_group_name_H-M   'P 1'
#
loop_
_entity.id
_entity.type
_entity.pdbx_description
1 polymer ?
#
loop_
_entity_poly.entity_id
_entity_poly.type
_entity_poly.pdbx_seq_one_letter_code
_entity_poly.pdbx_strand_id
1 'polypeptide(L)'
;MKINNMFLKDIIDIIEYGSFSIPIVNYVENKIDNLSLKYYFSLLKSKWKMDLSYAIEYANKVISTTTTTILRELARYELILIYSRMKNFDKSKEIFDLLKKNISNL
;
A
#
# COMPACT_ATOMS: atom_id res chain seq x y z
N MET A 1 1.11 -3.56 -16.76
CA MET A 1 1.65 -2.23 -16.40
C MET A 1 2.88 -2.40 -15.53
N LYS A 2 3.96 -1.68 -15.78
CA LYS A 2 5.14 -1.65 -14.90
C LYS A 2 5.02 -0.46 -13.93
N ILE A 3 5.33 -0.69 -12.66
CA ILE A 3 5.51 0.34 -11.66
C ILE A 3 7.00 0.32 -11.31
N ASN A 4 7.76 1.25 -11.91
CA ASN A 4 9.18 1.49 -11.61
C ASN A 4 10.03 0.20 -11.54
N ASN A 5 10.05 -0.55 -12.64
CA ASN A 5 10.78 -1.81 -12.86
C ASN A 5 10.21 -3.09 -12.23
N MET A 6 9.11 -3.03 -11.47
CA MET A 6 8.30 -4.22 -11.14
C MET A 6 7.04 -4.29 -12.00
N PHE A 7 6.57 -5.49 -12.32
CA PHE A 7 5.24 -5.62 -12.88
C PHE A 7 4.21 -5.46 -11.77
N LEU A 8 3.09 -4.82 -12.10
CA LEU A 8 1.95 -4.72 -11.17
C LEU A 8 1.52 -6.09 -10.65
N LYS A 9 1.61 -7.13 -11.50
CA LYS A 9 1.33 -8.51 -11.11
C LYS A 9 2.19 -8.96 -9.92
N ASP A 10 3.49 -8.68 -9.95
CA ASP A 10 4.40 -9.05 -8.85
C ASP A 10 4.00 -8.38 -7.52
N ILE A 11 3.52 -7.14 -7.59
CA ILE A 11 3.02 -6.41 -6.41
C ILE A 11 1.72 -7.04 -5.90
N ILE A 12 0.81 -7.41 -6.80
CA ILE A 12 -0.45 -8.09 -6.45
C ILE A 12 -0.15 -9.44 -5.80
N ASP A 13 0.73 -10.24 -6.40
CA ASP A 13 1.15 -11.53 -5.85
C ASP A 13 1.68 -11.35 -4.41
N ILE A 14 2.56 -10.35 -4.18
CA ILE A 14 3.07 -10.03 -2.83
C ILE A 14 1.93 -9.75 -1.83
N ILE A 15 0.90 -9.01 -2.23
CA ILE A 15 -0.25 -8.65 -1.39
C ILE A 15 -1.06 -9.90 -1.07
N GLU A 16 -1.35 -10.74 -2.07
CA GLU A 16 -2.14 -11.97 -1.95
C GLU A 16 -1.50 -12.98 -0.99
N TYR A 17 -0.19 -13.17 -1.09
CA TYR A 17 0.56 -14.05 -0.18
C TYR A 17 0.75 -13.45 1.23
N GLY A 18 0.45 -12.16 1.41
CA GLY A 18 0.43 -11.51 2.72
C GLY A 18 1.76 -11.58 3.46
N SER A 19 1.73 -11.91 4.76
CA SER A 19 2.94 -11.95 5.60
C SER A 19 3.98 -12.97 5.15
N PHE A 20 3.59 -14.00 4.39
CA PHE A 20 4.54 -14.96 3.80
C PHE A 20 5.45 -14.32 2.75
N SER A 21 5.07 -13.17 2.21
CA SER A 21 5.87 -12.40 1.25
C SER A 21 7.00 -11.60 1.88
N ILE A 22 7.11 -11.51 3.22
CA ILE A 22 8.13 -10.68 3.89
C ILE A 22 9.57 -10.95 3.38
N PRO A 23 10.03 -12.21 3.21
CA PRO A 23 11.37 -12.46 2.67
C PRO A 23 11.56 -11.91 1.25
N ILE A 24 10.54 -12.05 0.39
CA ILE A 24 10.55 -11.54 -0.98
C ILE A 24 10.58 -10.01 -0.96
N VAL A 25 9.75 -9.39 -0.13
CA VAL A 25 9.71 -7.93 0.05
C VAL A 25 11.08 -7.41 0.48
N ASN A 26 11.72 -8.02 1.48
CA ASN A 26 13.06 -7.62 1.93
C ASN A 26 14.12 -7.77 0.83
N TYR A 27 14.05 -8.84 0.04
CA TYR A 27 14.97 -9.06 -1.08
C TYR A 27 14.81 -8.00 -2.18
N VAL A 28 13.57 -7.68 -2.56
CA VAL A 28 13.27 -6.73 -3.61
C VAL A 28 13.53 -5.29 -3.16
N GLU A 29 13.20 -4.93 -1.92
CA GLU A 29 13.37 -3.58 -1.36
C GLU A 29 14.83 -3.09 -1.44
N ASN A 30 15.78 -4.00 -1.25
CA ASN A 30 17.22 -3.73 -1.38
C ASN A 30 17.69 -3.49 -2.82
N LYS A 31 16.85 -3.79 -3.82
CA LYS A 31 17.18 -3.73 -5.26
C LYS A 31 16.40 -2.67 -6.02
N ILE A 32 15.41 -2.04 -5.39
CA ILE A 32 14.64 -0.96 -5.98
C ILE A 32 15.20 0.39 -5.51
N ASP A 33 15.22 1.38 -6.40
CA ASP A 33 15.54 2.77 -6.02
C ASP A 33 14.28 3.61 -5.81
N ASN A 34 13.12 3.08 -6.20
CA ASN A 34 11.87 3.82 -6.13
C ASN A 34 11.38 3.99 -4.68
N LEU A 35 11.46 5.24 -4.20
CA LEU A 35 11.12 5.60 -2.84
C LEU A 35 9.66 5.29 -2.47
N SER A 36 8.70 5.58 -3.35
CA SER A 36 7.29 5.33 -3.10
C SER A 36 6.98 3.83 -2.98
N LEU A 37 7.65 2.99 -3.78
CA LEU A 37 7.53 1.54 -3.68
C LEU A 37 8.17 1.00 -2.39
N LYS A 38 9.31 1.56 -1.95
CA LYS A 38 9.89 1.25 -0.62
C LYS A 38 8.94 1.59 0.51
N TYR A 39 8.29 2.75 0.45
CA TYR A 39 7.26 3.11 1.43
C TYR A 39 6.06 2.16 1.37
N TYR A 40 5.66 1.71 0.19
CA TYR A 40 4.56 0.75 0.06
C TYR A 40 4.91 -0.61 0.68
N PHE A 41 6.12 -1.10 0.49
CA PHE A 41 6.61 -2.30 1.17
C PHE A 41 6.72 -2.13 2.69
N SER A 42 7.13 -0.95 3.16
CA SER A 42 7.16 -0.64 4.59
C SER A 42 5.75 -0.60 5.19
N LEU A 43 4.77 -0.07 4.45
CA LEU A 43 3.34 -0.15 4.79
C LEU A 43 2.89 -1.60 4.94
N LEU A 44 3.14 -2.45 3.94
CA LEU A 44 2.72 -3.87 3.98
C LEU A 44 3.34 -4.61 5.17
N LYS A 45 4.66 -4.46 5.37
CA LYS A 45 5.38 -5.06 6.52
C LYS A 45 4.78 -4.61 7.86
N SER A 46 4.52 -3.33 8.02
CA SER A 46 3.94 -2.78 9.27
C SER A 46 2.54 -3.32 9.50
N LYS A 47 1.69 -3.32 8.46
CA LYS A 47 0.34 -3.89 8.49
C LYS A 47 0.34 -5.36 8.89
N TRP A 48 1.23 -6.17 8.32
CA TRP A 48 1.32 -7.60 8.63
C TRP A 48 1.86 -7.88 10.03
N LYS A 49 2.70 -7.00 10.58
CA LYS A 49 3.16 -7.05 11.97
C LYS A 49 2.18 -6.45 12.97
N MET A 50 1.00 -6.01 12.50
CA MET A 50 -0.02 -5.32 13.32
C MET A 50 0.46 -3.99 13.93
N ASP A 51 1.49 -3.38 13.35
CA ASP A 51 1.94 -2.04 13.71
C ASP A 51 1.16 -1.00 12.90
N LEU A 52 -0.07 -0.75 13.34
CA LEU A 52 -1.05 0.02 12.58
C LEU A 52 -0.68 1.51 12.48
N SER A 53 0.01 2.05 13.49
CA SER A 53 0.47 3.44 13.50
C SER A 53 1.51 3.68 12.41
N TYR A 54 2.56 2.85 12.35
CA TYR A 54 3.54 2.94 11.28
C TYR A 54 2.96 2.59 9.91
N ALA A 55 2.02 1.64 9.85
CA ALA A 55 1.32 1.34 8.61
C ALA A 55 0.61 2.59 8.05
N ILE A 56 -0.11 3.34 8.89
CA ILE A 56 -0.76 4.60 8.49
C ILE A 56 0.28 5.63 8.02
N GLU A 57 1.39 5.79 8.75
CA GLU A 57 2.46 6.72 8.38
C GLU A 57 3.01 6.40 6.99
N TYR A 58 3.36 5.14 6.74
CA TYR A 58 3.89 4.72 5.45
C TYR A 58 2.87 4.82 4.32
N ALA A 59 1.59 4.50 4.55
CA ALA A 59 0.56 4.73 3.54
C ALA A 59 0.46 6.19 3.12
N ASN A 60 0.49 7.12 4.07
CA ASN A 60 0.48 8.55 3.77
C ASN A 60 1.72 8.99 2.98
N LYS A 61 2.90 8.44 3.30
CA LYS A 61 4.12 8.66 2.52
C LYS A 61 4.00 8.13 1.09
N VAL A 62 3.40 6.96 0.88
CA VAL A 62 3.14 6.45 -0.49
C VAL A 62 2.24 7.42 -1.24
N ILE A 63 1.13 7.83 -0.63
CA ILE A 63 0.12 8.70 -1.27
C ILE A 63 0.72 10.05 -1.68
N SER A 64 1.56 10.63 -0.82
CA SER A 64 2.17 11.94 -1.07
C SER A 64 3.35 11.91 -2.06
N THR A 65 4.06 10.78 -2.17
CA THR A 65 5.27 10.70 -3.00
C THR A 65 5.06 10.06 -4.36
N THR A 66 4.07 9.17 -4.51
CA THR A 66 3.90 8.43 -5.76
C THR A 66 3.30 9.30 -6.86
N THR A 67 3.91 9.26 -8.05
CA THR A 67 3.31 9.79 -9.28
C THR A 67 2.34 8.79 -9.93
N THR A 68 2.45 7.50 -9.60
CA THR A 68 1.62 6.43 -10.17
C THR A 68 0.27 6.33 -9.46
N THR A 69 -0.83 6.50 -10.20
CA THR A 69 -2.20 6.40 -9.69
C THR A 69 -2.48 5.06 -9.02
N ILE A 70 -2.13 3.93 -9.66
CA ILE A 70 -2.40 2.60 -9.10
C ILE A 70 -1.76 2.40 -7.72
N LEU A 71 -0.48 2.76 -7.56
CA LEU A 71 0.20 2.61 -6.27
C LEU A 71 -0.43 3.48 -5.17
N ARG A 72 -0.91 4.68 -5.55
CA ARG A 72 -1.65 5.58 -4.66
C ARG A 72 -2.95 4.94 -4.18
N GLU A 73 -3.72 4.38 -5.10
CA GLU A 73 -5.01 3.76 -4.78
C GLU A 73 -4.83 2.44 -4.00
N LEU A 74 -3.79 1.67 -4.27
CA LEU A 74 -3.41 0.52 -3.44
C LEU A 74 -3.11 0.93 -1.99
N ALA A 75 -2.37 2.03 -1.78
CA ALA A 75 -2.12 2.53 -0.43
C ALA A 75 -3.39 3.01 0.29
N ARG A 76 -4.34 3.63 -0.43
CA ARG A 76 -5.64 4.00 0.13
C ARG A 76 -6.49 2.78 0.49
N TYR A 77 -6.50 1.77 -0.36
CA TYR A 77 -7.16 0.51 -0.04
C TYR A 77 -6.63 -0.09 1.27
N GLU A 78 -5.31 -0.06 1.46
CA GLU A 78 -4.72 -0.52 2.72
C GLU A 78 -5.13 0.32 3.93
N LEU A 79 -5.23 1.65 3.80
CA LEU A 79 -5.75 2.51 4.87
C LEU A 79 -7.18 2.16 5.27
N ILE A 80 -8.05 1.83 4.31
CA ILE A 80 -9.43 1.38 4.58
C ILE A 80 -9.38 0.14 5.48
N LEU A 81 -8.57 -0.86 5.12
CA LEU A 81 -8.42 -2.08 5.91
C LEU A 81 -7.86 -1.79 7.31
N ILE A 82 -6.86 -0.92 7.43
CA ILE A 82 -6.24 -0.56 8.70
C ILE A 82 -7.25 0.15 9.62
N TYR A 83 -7.94 1.19 9.13
CA TYR A 83 -8.92 1.92 9.94
C TYR A 83 -10.13 1.06 10.32
N SER A 84 -10.58 0.18 9.44
CA SER A 84 -11.62 -0.81 9.75
C SER A 84 -11.20 -1.74 10.90
N ARG A 85 -9.95 -2.24 10.89
CA ARG A 85 -9.39 -3.03 12.01
C ARG A 85 -9.32 -2.24 13.32
N MET A 86 -9.05 -0.94 13.24
CA MET A 86 -9.06 -0.03 14.39
C MET A 86 -10.48 0.37 14.83
N LYS A 87 -11.54 -0.12 14.18
CA LYS A 87 -12.94 0.29 14.38
C LYS A 87 -13.20 1.78 14.14
N ASN A 88 -12.33 2.45 13.39
CA ASN A 88 -12.51 3.84 12.97
C ASN A 88 -13.24 3.86 11.61
N PHE A 89 -14.54 3.54 11.65
CA PHE A 89 -15.33 3.36 10.44
C PHE A 89 -15.57 4.68 9.70
N ASP A 90 -15.60 5.81 10.39
CA ASP A 90 -15.77 7.13 9.76
C ASP A 90 -14.59 7.45 8.83
N LYS A 91 -13.35 7.32 9.32
CA LYS A 91 -12.16 7.48 8.47
C LYS A 91 -12.07 6.42 7.38
N SER A 92 -12.43 5.18 7.70
CA SER A 92 -12.46 4.11 6.70
C SER A 92 -13.40 4.44 5.54
N LYS A 93 -14.58 5.01 5.85
CA LYS A 93 -15.58 5.41 4.86
C LYS A 93 -15.14 6.62 4.05
N GLU A 94 -14.58 7.64 4.69
CA GLU A 94 -14.02 8.82 4.01
C GLU A 94 -13.00 8.41 2.93
N ILE A 95 -12.07 7.52 3.27
CA ILE A 95 -11.04 7.05 2.35
C ILE A 95 -11.63 6.16 1.26
N PHE A 96 -12.65 5.35 1.57
CA PHE A 96 -13.37 4.56 0.58
C PHE A 96 -14.06 5.44 -0.46
N ASP A 97 -14.72 6.52 -0.05
CA ASP A 97 -15.40 7.43 -0.98
C ASP A 97 -14.39 8.12 -1.91
N LEU A 98 -13.21 8.49 -1.39
CA LEU A 98 -12.10 9.01 -2.20
C LEU A 98 -11.57 7.96 -3.20
N LEU A 99 -11.34 6.72 -2.75
CA LEU A 99 -10.88 5.63 -3.59
C LEU A 99 -11.89 5.34 -4.72
N LYS A 100 -13.17 5.21 -4.37
CA LYS A 100 -14.26 4.94 -5.32
C LYS A 100 -14.31 5.99 -6.42
N LYS A 101 -14.24 7.27 -6.07
CA LYS A 101 -14.22 8.39 -7.03
C LYS A 101 -13.04 8.29 -8.00
N ASN A 102 -11.88 7.82 -7.55
CA ASN A 102 -10.67 7.77 -8.35
C ASN A 102 -10.54 6.50 -9.19
N ILE A 103 -11.08 5.36 -8.74
CA ILE A 103 -11.17 4.13 -9.53
C ILE A 103 -12.13 4.28 -10.71
N SER A 104 -13.22 5.04 -10.56
CA SER A 104 -14.12 5.34 -11.69
C SER A 104 -13.44 6.10 -12.84
N ASN A 105 -12.23 6.62 -12.62
CA ASN A 105 -11.45 7.40 -13.59
C ASN A 105 -10.14 6.70 -14.01
N LEU A 106 -9.97 5.41 -13.69
CA LEU A 106 -8.82 4.56 -14.01
C LEU A 106 -9.10 3.71 -15.26
#